data_AF-A0AAU2RDN0-F1
#
_entry.id   AF-A0AAU2RDN0-F1
#
_cell.length_a   1.000
_cell.length_b   1.000
_cell.length_c   1.000
_cell.angle_alpha   90.00
_cell.angle_beta   90.00
_cell.angle_gamma   90.00
#
_symmetry.space_group_name_H-M   'P 1'
#
loop_
_entity.id
_entity.type
_entity.pdbx_description
1 polymer ?
#
loop_
_entity_poly.entity_id
_entity_poly.type
_entity_poly.pdbx_seq_one_letter_code
_entity_poly.pdbx_strand_id
1 'polypeptide(L)'
;MADDGARLTEQHRLAQARIAAEAARATLEGWRQVSPTNLEESAGRWLGESVRAQRRFRGRSRRLSAAYNRLLRALRIGRTLPPLPGEPVIDVQAGYSLRQLRDDFAATSGQPQPHEADDALAVPVDDDFAWPDTDEEADDRRATVSLVVSGPVRAERGLSQLQDTQTDRGRLDDPEFLAELTGLMNNAGALAASAADRDAQMGGRDLLEATARADRAVIGWARITAPNPCAFCALLASRGAVYRSEWAAGFRGQLGRSGAVDRPAGWEAWTPEQLARWEAGRGIQRYHDNCHCTIVPIYSREDWLPEESQAFRELYEESTRGLSGAEARRAFSAAIEARRRRAQARGVSVR
;
A
#
# COMPACT_ATOMS: atom_id res chain seq x y z
N MET A 1 22.56 11.73 -10.30
CA MET A 1 22.57 10.44 -9.56
C MET A 1 21.76 10.46 -8.26
N ALA A 2 22.11 11.27 -7.23
CA ALA A 2 21.34 11.31 -5.98
C ALA A 2 19.89 11.78 -6.19
N ASP A 3 19.70 12.82 -7.01
CA ASP A 3 18.41 13.44 -7.34
C ASP A 3 17.49 12.53 -8.19
N ASP A 4 18.06 11.75 -9.10
CA ASP A 4 17.29 10.90 -10.03
C ASP A 4 16.50 9.81 -9.32
N GLY A 5 17.10 9.18 -8.30
CA GLY A 5 16.37 8.18 -7.50
C GLY A 5 15.29 8.78 -6.62
N ALA A 6 15.44 10.04 -6.20
CA ALA A 6 14.42 10.77 -5.44
C ALA A 6 13.20 11.06 -6.30
N ARG A 7 13.44 11.67 -7.46
CA ARG A 7 12.41 11.92 -8.47
C ARG A 7 11.70 10.65 -8.90
N LEU A 8 12.44 9.58 -9.20
CA LEU A 8 11.86 8.29 -9.60
C LEU A 8 10.95 7.69 -8.51
N THR A 9 11.40 7.76 -7.25
CA THR A 9 10.64 7.24 -6.11
C THR A 9 9.34 7.99 -5.89
N GLU A 10 9.36 9.32 -6.03
CA GLU A 10 8.14 10.11 -5.94
C GLU A 10 7.19 9.83 -7.11
N GLN A 11 7.72 9.67 -8.33
CA GLN A 11 6.92 9.25 -9.49
C GLN A 11 6.26 7.87 -9.27
N HIS A 12 6.99 6.90 -8.70
CA HIS A 12 6.43 5.60 -8.33
C HIS A 12 5.32 5.73 -7.29
N ARG A 13 5.54 6.50 -6.22
CA ARG A 13 4.54 6.74 -5.17
C ARG A 13 3.26 7.37 -5.73
N LEU A 14 3.38 8.38 -6.58
CA LEU A 14 2.25 9.03 -7.23
C LEU A 14 1.52 8.09 -8.20
N ALA A 15 2.25 7.28 -8.95
CA ALA A 15 1.65 6.27 -9.82
C ALA A 15 0.90 5.17 -9.02
N GLN A 16 1.44 4.76 -7.87
CA GLN A 16 0.75 3.86 -6.94
C GLN A 16 -0.55 4.49 -6.41
N ALA A 17 -0.50 5.75 -5.98
CA ALA A 17 -1.69 6.46 -5.51
C ALA A 17 -2.77 6.61 -6.60
N ARG A 18 -2.38 6.79 -7.87
CA ARG A 18 -3.34 6.78 -9.00
C ARG A 18 -4.02 5.43 -9.18
N ILE A 19 -3.26 4.33 -9.16
CA ILE A 19 -3.82 2.96 -9.25
C ILE A 19 -4.81 2.73 -8.10
N ALA A 20 -4.46 3.16 -6.89
CA ALA A 20 -5.29 3.04 -5.69
C ALA A 20 -6.61 3.84 -5.81
N ALA A 21 -6.52 5.10 -6.26
CA ALA A 21 -7.68 5.95 -6.47
C ALA A 21 -8.62 5.41 -7.56
N GLU A 22 -8.07 4.83 -8.64
CA GLU A 22 -8.87 4.15 -9.66
C GLU A 22 -9.58 2.91 -9.11
N ALA A 23 -8.92 2.14 -8.24
CA ALA A 23 -9.52 0.99 -7.58
C ALA A 23 -10.65 1.38 -6.63
N ALA A 24 -10.43 2.39 -5.79
CA ALA A 24 -11.46 2.96 -4.91
C ALA A 24 -12.66 3.46 -5.71
N ARG A 25 -12.44 4.19 -6.81
CA ARG A 25 -13.50 4.68 -7.70
C ARG A 25 -14.32 3.53 -8.29
N ALA A 26 -13.66 2.49 -8.82
CA ALA A 26 -14.35 1.33 -9.39
C ALA A 26 -15.23 0.62 -8.34
N THR A 27 -14.71 0.46 -7.12
CA THR A 27 -15.45 -0.12 -6.01
C THR A 27 -16.66 0.72 -5.60
N LEU A 28 -16.53 2.05 -5.56
CA LEU A 28 -17.65 2.98 -5.29
C LEU A 28 -18.71 2.97 -6.39
N GLU A 29 -18.28 2.96 -7.65
CA GLU A 29 -19.19 2.91 -8.80
C GLU A 29 -20.03 1.63 -8.78
N GLY A 30 -19.40 0.48 -8.49
CA GLY A 30 -20.11 -0.77 -8.28
C GLY A 30 -21.03 -0.74 -7.06
N TRP A 31 -20.61 -0.10 -5.96
CA TRP A 31 -21.38 -0.05 -4.72
C TRP A 31 -22.75 0.62 -4.88
N ARG A 32 -22.90 1.53 -5.85
CA ARG A 32 -24.19 2.16 -6.17
C ARG A 32 -25.29 1.17 -6.56
N GLN A 33 -24.92 -0.04 -6.97
CA GLN A 33 -25.84 -1.12 -7.31
C GLN A 33 -26.20 -2.01 -6.11
N VAL A 34 -25.60 -1.77 -4.94
CA VAL A 34 -25.93 -2.48 -3.70
C VAL A 34 -27.21 -1.88 -3.13
N SER A 35 -28.25 -2.72 -3.04
CA SER A 35 -29.56 -2.31 -2.56
C SER A 35 -29.73 -2.66 -1.09
N PRO A 36 -30.14 -1.71 -0.22
CA PRO A 36 -30.43 -2.02 1.18
C PRO A 36 -31.65 -2.97 1.34
N THR A 37 -32.56 -3.03 0.37
CA THR A 37 -33.74 -3.92 0.41
C THR A 37 -33.46 -5.34 -0.07
N ASN A 38 -32.33 -5.56 -0.73
CA ASN A 38 -31.87 -6.88 -1.18
C ASN A 38 -30.35 -6.98 -1.00
N LEU A 39 -29.91 -6.73 0.24
CA LEU A 39 -28.49 -6.51 0.55
C LEU A 39 -27.65 -7.74 0.20
N GLU A 40 -28.07 -8.93 0.62
CA GLU A 40 -27.31 -10.16 0.42
C GLU A 40 -27.01 -10.44 -1.07
N GLU A 41 -28.05 -10.48 -1.91
CA GLU A 41 -27.89 -10.78 -3.34
C GLU A 41 -27.15 -9.66 -4.08
N SER A 42 -27.50 -8.40 -3.82
CA SER A 42 -26.87 -7.26 -4.50
C SER A 42 -25.41 -7.07 -4.09
N ALA A 43 -25.08 -7.26 -2.80
CA ALA A 43 -23.71 -7.25 -2.31
C ALA A 43 -22.91 -8.45 -2.84
N GLY A 44 -23.51 -9.63 -2.97
CA GLY A 44 -22.84 -10.81 -3.55
C GLY A 44 -22.39 -10.56 -4.99
N ARG A 45 -23.25 -9.96 -5.82
CA ARG A 45 -22.89 -9.56 -7.20
C ARG A 45 -21.76 -8.52 -7.21
N TRP A 46 -21.90 -7.46 -6.42
CA TRP A 46 -20.90 -6.40 -6.28
C TRP A 46 -19.54 -6.94 -5.81
N LEU A 47 -19.52 -7.88 -4.86
CA LEU A 47 -18.30 -8.46 -4.32
C LEU A 47 -17.55 -9.24 -5.40
N GLY A 48 -18.25 -10.08 -6.16
CA GLY A 48 -17.64 -10.84 -7.25
C GLY A 48 -17.01 -9.94 -8.33
N GLU A 49 -17.68 -8.85 -8.68
CA GLU A 49 -17.14 -7.84 -9.62
C GLU A 49 -15.95 -7.09 -9.02
N SER A 50 -16.04 -6.68 -7.75
CA SER A 50 -15.00 -5.95 -7.05
C SER A 50 -13.72 -6.77 -6.91
N VAL A 51 -13.80 -8.04 -6.51
CA VAL A 51 -12.63 -8.92 -6.39
C VAL A 51 -11.94 -9.11 -7.75
N ARG A 52 -12.71 -9.32 -8.83
CA ARG A 52 -12.15 -9.40 -10.19
C ARG A 52 -11.46 -8.10 -10.61
N ALA A 53 -12.02 -6.95 -10.28
CA ALA A 53 -11.40 -5.66 -10.53
C ALA A 53 -10.10 -5.50 -9.71
N GLN A 54 -10.11 -5.90 -8.44
CA GLN A 54 -8.93 -5.82 -7.56
C GLN A 54 -7.74 -6.63 -8.08
N ARG A 55 -7.96 -7.83 -8.65
CA ARG A 55 -6.88 -8.58 -9.32
C ARG A 55 -6.15 -7.75 -10.37
N ARG A 56 -6.90 -7.01 -11.20
CA ARG A 56 -6.33 -6.16 -12.26
C ARG A 56 -5.50 -5.00 -11.69
N PHE A 57 -6.00 -4.35 -10.64
CA PHE A 57 -5.29 -3.25 -9.99
C PHE A 57 -4.03 -3.71 -9.26
N ARG A 58 -4.09 -4.84 -8.53
CA ARG A 58 -2.90 -5.45 -7.91
C ARG A 58 -1.85 -5.83 -8.94
N GLY A 59 -2.25 -6.44 -10.06
CA GLY A 59 -1.33 -6.76 -11.16
C GLY A 59 -0.67 -5.52 -11.79
N ARG A 60 -1.39 -4.40 -11.91
CA ARG A 60 -0.80 -3.11 -12.34
C ARG A 60 0.17 -2.56 -11.30
N SER A 61 -0.19 -2.57 -10.01
CA SER A 61 0.67 -2.12 -8.92
C SER A 61 1.96 -2.95 -8.82
N ARG A 62 1.86 -4.27 -9.03
CA ARG A 62 3.01 -5.19 -9.09
C ARG A 62 3.94 -4.85 -10.26
N ARG A 63 3.42 -4.76 -11.50
CA ARG A 63 4.23 -4.41 -12.68
C ARG A 63 4.92 -3.05 -12.56
N LEU A 64 4.20 -2.03 -12.09
CA LEU A 64 4.76 -0.71 -11.79
C LEU A 64 5.92 -0.80 -10.79
N SER A 65 5.77 -1.60 -9.73
CA SER A 65 6.80 -1.73 -8.70
C SER A 65 8.00 -2.55 -9.16
N ALA A 66 7.81 -3.52 -10.05
CA ALA A 66 8.91 -4.25 -10.67
C ALA A 66 9.74 -3.35 -11.59
N ALA A 67 9.07 -2.59 -12.48
CA ALA A 67 9.73 -1.60 -13.35
C ALA A 67 10.48 -0.53 -12.53
N TYR A 68 9.85 -0.03 -11.48
CA TYR A 68 10.50 0.89 -10.52
C TYR A 68 11.73 0.27 -9.87
N ASN A 69 11.64 -0.95 -9.32
CA ASN A 69 12.76 -1.58 -8.65
C ASN A 69 13.92 -1.83 -9.62
N ARG A 70 13.63 -2.34 -10.83
CA ARG A 70 14.61 -2.55 -11.91
C ARG A 70 15.36 -1.27 -12.27
N LEU A 71 14.65 -0.16 -12.48
CA LEU A 71 15.25 1.13 -12.82
C LEU A 71 15.99 1.75 -11.62
N LEU A 72 15.40 1.73 -10.43
CA LEU A 72 16.05 2.25 -9.23
C LEU A 72 17.38 1.54 -8.97
N ARG A 73 17.39 0.21 -9.05
CA ARG A 73 18.59 -0.61 -8.86
C ARG A 73 19.67 -0.27 -9.89
N ALA A 74 19.28 -0.11 -11.16
CA ALA A 74 20.20 0.30 -12.22
C ALA A 74 20.84 1.67 -11.94
N LEU A 75 20.05 2.66 -11.53
CA LEU A 75 20.53 4.00 -11.18
C LEU A 75 21.42 4.01 -9.92
N ARG A 76 21.23 3.04 -9.02
CA ARG A 76 21.92 3.00 -7.72
C ARG A 76 23.22 2.23 -7.76
N ILE A 77 23.25 1.09 -8.45
CA ILE A 77 24.38 0.16 -8.42
C ILE A 77 24.80 -0.31 -9.80
N GLY A 78 24.27 0.27 -10.89
CA GLY A 78 24.66 -0.06 -12.26
C GLY A 78 24.27 -1.47 -12.71
N ARG A 79 23.35 -2.13 -12.00
CA ARG A 79 22.86 -3.48 -12.30
C ARG A 79 21.34 -3.53 -12.14
N THR A 80 20.67 -4.41 -12.85
CA THR A 80 19.20 -4.53 -12.77
C THR A 80 18.74 -5.96 -12.53
N LEU A 81 17.45 -6.11 -12.22
CA LEU A 81 16.79 -7.41 -12.05
C LEU A 81 16.21 -7.88 -13.40
N PRO A 82 16.02 -9.20 -13.59
CA PRO A 82 15.39 -9.73 -14.79
C PRO A 82 13.96 -9.21 -14.94
N PRO A 83 13.37 -9.27 -16.15
CA PRO A 83 11.96 -8.95 -16.36
C PRO A 83 11.05 -9.84 -15.49
N LEU A 84 9.81 -9.40 -15.24
CA LEU A 84 8.87 -10.25 -14.51
C LEU A 84 8.56 -11.52 -15.32
N PRO A 85 8.27 -12.67 -14.67
CA PRO A 85 7.83 -13.87 -15.38
C PRO A 85 6.64 -13.57 -16.30
N GLY A 86 6.76 -13.98 -17.57
CA GLY A 86 5.74 -13.75 -18.60
C GLY A 86 5.89 -12.43 -19.38
N GLU A 87 6.82 -11.56 -19.02
CA GLU A 87 7.21 -10.42 -19.87
C GLU A 87 8.18 -10.88 -20.98
N PRO A 88 8.21 -10.19 -22.14
CA PRO A 88 9.12 -10.55 -23.23
C PRO A 88 10.58 -10.55 -22.75
N VAL A 89 11.24 -11.69 -22.92
CA VAL A 89 12.67 -11.83 -22.62
C VAL A 89 13.44 -11.19 -23.76
N ILE A 90 13.99 -9.99 -23.53
CA ILE A 90 15.12 -9.49 -24.32
C ILE A 90 16.32 -10.37 -23.95
N ASP A 91 17.24 -10.62 -24.89
CA ASP A 91 18.47 -11.37 -24.62
C ASP A 91 19.12 -10.85 -23.33
N VAL A 92 18.95 -11.59 -22.23
CA VAL A 92 19.41 -11.19 -20.90
C VAL A 92 20.93 -11.08 -20.85
N GLN A 93 21.64 -11.75 -21.78
CA GLN A 93 23.08 -11.64 -21.95
C GLN A 93 23.50 -10.30 -22.57
N ALA A 94 22.63 -9.67 -23.37
CA ALA A 94 22.86 -8.34 -23.92
C ALA A 94 22.61 -7.21 -22.90
N GLY A 95 21.90 -7.51 -21.80
CA GLY A 95 21.52 -6.53 -20.78
C GLY A 95 20.42 -5.56 -21.24
N TYR A 96 20.15 -4.54 -20.43
CA TYR A 96 19.23 -3.45 -20.78
C TYR A 96 19.99 -2.13 -20.90
N SER A 97 19.55 -1.22 -21.76
CA SER A 97 19.98 0.18 -21.64
C SER A 97 19.20 0.90 -20.54
N LEU A 98 19.78 1.96 -19.96
CA LEU A 98 19.04 2.83 -19.04
C LEU A 98 17.78 3.42 -19.70
N ARG A 99 17.85 3.72 -21.01
CA ARG A 99 16.68 4.15 -21.77
C ARG A 99 15.55 3.11 -21.76
N GLN A 100 15.86 1.84 -22.00
CA GLN A 100 14.85 0.77 -21.96
C GLN A 100 14.20 0.65 -20.58
N LEU A 101 14.98 0.74 -19.50
CA LEU A 101 14.45 0.71 -18.13
C LEU A 101 13.57 1.94 -17.80
N ARG A 102 13.93 3.12 -18.32
CA ARG A 102 13.10 4.34 -18.24
C ARG A 102 11.79 4.18 -19.02
N ASP A 103 11.83 3.57 -20.20
CA ASP A 103 10.66 3.29 -21.02
C ASP A 103 9.72 2.26 -20.35
N ASP A 104 10.26 1.19 -19.76
CA ASP A 104 9.49 0.21 -18.99
C ASP A 104 8.76 0.88 -17.81
N PHE A 105 9.45 1.76 -17.09
CA PHE A 105 8.84 2.54 -16.01
C PHE A 105 7.81 3.54 -16.54
N ALA A 106 8.08 4.24 -17.64
CA ALA A 106 7.13 5.17 -18.25
C ALA A 106 5.83 4.46 -18.70
N ALA A 107 5.96 3.28 -19.32
CA ALA A 107 4.83 2.48 -19.78
C ALA A 107 3.92 2.01 -18.63
N THR A 108 4.49 1.70 -17.47
CA THR A 108 3.72 1.24 -16.30
C THR A 108 3.21 2.38 -15.43
N SER A 109 3.96 3.49 -15.30
CA SER A 109 3.59 4.64 -14.49
C SER A 109 2.66 5.62 -15.21
N GLY A 110 2.66 5.63 -16.54
CA GLY A 110 2.02 6.67 -17.35
C GLY A 110 2.70 8.04 -17.20
N GLN A 111 3.96 8.08 -16.80
CA GLN A 111 4.77 9.30 -16.70
C GLN A 111 5.92 9.21 -17.71
N PRO A 112 5.93 10.05 -18.76
CA PRO A 112 7.03 10.12 -19.69
C PRO A 112 8.34 10.38 -18.95
N GLN A 113 9.39 9.65 -19.31
CA GLN A 113 10.74 9.94 -18.84
C GLN A 113 11.44 10.86 -19.84
N PRO A 114 12.12 11.92 -19.38
CA PRO A 114 12.94 12.75 -20.25
C PRO A 114 14.09 11.91 -20.82
N HIS A 115 14.61 12.35 -21.97
CA HIS A 115 15.90 11.85 -22.46
C HIS A 115 17.01 12.33 -21.54
N GLU A 116 17.89 11.42 -21.17
CA GLU A 116 19.04 11.69 -20.29
C GLU A 116 20.34 11.35 -21.03
N ALA A 117 21.45 12.00 -20.65
CA ALA A 117 22.75 11.79 -21.31
C ALA A 117 23.28 10.35 -21.18
N ASP A 118 22.82 9.61 -20.18
CA ASP A 118 23.20 8.23 -19.88
C ASP A 118 22.23 7.18 -20.48
N ASP A 119 21.27 7.59 -21.32
CA ASP A 119 20.26 6.71 -21.93
C ASP A 119 20.85 5.47 -22.63
N ALA A 120 22.02 5.62 -23.25
CA ALA A 120 22.71 4.55 -23.97
C ALA A 120 23.53 3.61 -23.07
N LEU A 121 23.63 3.89 -21.76
CA LEU A 121 24.43 3.08 -20.84
C LEU A 121 23.84 1.68 -20.71
N ALA A 122 24.65 0.66 -21.00
CA ALA A 122 24.30 -0.74 -20.81
C ALA A 122 24.34 -1.12 -19.33
N VAL A 123 23.31 -1.85 -18.89
CA VAL A 123 23.06 -2.27 -17.51
C VAL A 123 22.97 -3.80 -17.49
N PRO A 124 23.95 -4.49 -16.87
CA PRO A 124 23.90 -5.94 -16.69
C PRO A 124 22.70 -6.39 -15.85
N VAL A 125 22.13 -7.54 -16.22
CA VAL A 125 21.06 -8.21 -15.48
C VAL A 125 21.68 -9.21 -14.49
N ASP A 126 21.16 -9.24 -13.26
CA ASP A 126 21.45 -10.32 -12.31
C ASP A 126 20.50 -11.49 -12.58
N ASP A 127 20.89 -12.35 -13.51
CA ASP A 127 20.10 -13.47 -14.03
C ASP A 127 19.88 -14.61 -13.03
N ASP A 128 20.63 -14.64 -11.93
CA ASP A 128 20.44 -15.56 -10.80
C ASP A 128 19.28 -15.14 -9.86
N PHE A 129 18.73 -13.94 -10.03
CA PHE A 129 17.61 -13.46 -9.22
C PHE A 129 16.27 -14.05 -9.68
N ALA A 130 15.62 -14.80 -8.79
CA ALA A 130 14.25 -15.25 -8.98
C ALA A 130 13.25 -14.29 -8.32
N TRP A 131 12.26 -13.83 -9.08
CA TRP A 131 11.16 -13.06 -8.53
C TRP A 131 10.34 -13.92 -7.55
N PRO A 132 9.98 -13.38 -6.36
CA PRO A 132 9.12 -14.11 -5.43
C PRO A 132 7.75 -14.44 -6.03
N ASP A 133 7.31 -15.68 -5.80
CA ASP A 133 6.01 -16.18 -6.22
C ASP A 133 4.86 -15.36 -5.63
N THR A 134 3.78 -15.26 -6.39
CA THR A 134 2.52 -14.66 -5.94
C THR A 134 1.53 -15.73 -5.53
N ASP A 135 1.00 -15.63 -4.32
CA ASP A 135 -0.19 -16.38 -3.90
C ASP A 135 -1.44 -15.57 -4.24
N GLU A 136 -1.83 -15.61 -5.52
CA GLU A 136 -3.01 -14.87 -6.00
C GLU A 136 -4.30 -15.29 -5.28
N GLU A 137 -4.39 -16.52 -4.81
CA GLU A 137 -5.55 -17.03 -4.08
C GLU A 137 -5.61 -16.43 -2.67
N ALA A 138 -4.47 -16.34 -1.97
CA ALA A 138 -4.39 -15.62 -0.70
C ALA A 138 -4.70 -14.13 -0.87
N ASP A 139 -4.20 -13.49 -1.93
CA ASP A 139 -4.50 -12.10 -2.25
C ASP A 139 -6.00 -11.87 -2.45
N ASP A 140 -6.67 -12.77 -3.17
CA ASP A 140 -8.11 -12.71 -3.38
C ASP A 140 -8.92 -12.94 -2.12
N ARG A 141 -8.49 -13.89 -1.28
CA ARG A 141 -9.12 -14.10 0.02
C ARG A 141 -9.00 -12.85 0.88
N ARG A 142 -7.81 -12.23 0.98
CA ARG A 142 -7.61 -10.98 1.73
C ARG A 142 -8.50 -9.85 1.21
N ALA A 143 -8.58 -9.65 -0.10
CA ALA A 143 -9.43 -8.64 -0.70
C ALA A 143 -10.92 -8.93 -0.44
N THR A 144 -11.33 -10.19 -0.56
CA THR A 144 -12.70 -10.63 -0.25
C THR A 144 -13.06 -10.30 1.19
N VAL A 145 -12.23 -10.69 2.16
CA VAL A 145 -12.48 -10.39 3.58
C VAL A 145 -12.56 -8.89 3.81
N SER A 146 -11.61 -8.13 3.27
CA SER A 146 -11.53 -6.68 3.48
C SER A 146 -12.75 -5.94 2.92
N LEU A 147 -13.21 -6.32 1.72
CA LEU A 147 -14.39 -5.75 1.08
C LEU A 147 -15.68 -6.14 1.81
N VAL A 148 -15.83 -7.41 2.20
CA VAL A 148 -17.01 -7.89 2.94
C VAL A 148 -17.16 -7.19 4.29
N VAL A 149 -16.06 -7.13 5.05
CA VAL A 149 -16.06 -6.53 6.39
C VAL A 149 -16.26 -5.02 6.34
N SER A 150 -15.75 -4.35 5.30
CA SER A 150 -15.81 -2.88 5.20
C SER A 150 -17.08 -2.37 4.52
N GLY A 151 -17.69 -3.16 3.64
CA GLY A 151 -18.94 -2.81 2.94
C GLY A 151 -20.15 -3.56 3.51
N PRO A 152 -20.50 -4.76 3.00
CA PRO A 152 -21.74 -5.47 3.32
C PRO A 152 -21.99 -5.66 4.82
N VAL A 153 -20.99 -6.11 5.59
CA VAL A 153 -21.13 -6.31 7.05
C VAL A 153 -21.37 -4.98 7.78
N ARG A 154 -20.79 -3.87 7.30
CA ARG A 154 -21.04 -2.53 7.86
C ARG A 154 -22.44 -2.05 7.52
N ALA A 155 -22.90 -2.26 6.29
CA ALA A 155 -24.24 -1.93 5.85
C ALA A 155 -25.29 -2.72 6.66
N GLU A 156 -25.13 -4.04 6.78
CA GLU A 156 -26.03 -4.93 7.52
C GLU A 156 -26.16 -4.49 8.99
N ARG A 157 -25.04 -4.34 9.70
CA ARG A 157 -25.04 -3.88 11.10
C ARG A 157 -25.71 -2.52 11.26
N GLY A 158 -25.47 -1.63 10.31
CA GLY A 158 -26.09 -0.31 10.29
C GLY A 158 -27.61 -0.38 10.12
N LEU A 159 -28.08 -1.19 9.16
CA LEU A 159 -29.50 -1.39 8.91
C LEU A 159 -30.22 -2.01 10.11
N SER A 160 -29.63 -3.01 10.77
CA SER A 160 -30.19 -3.58 12.00
C SER A 160 -30.32 -2.54 13.11
N GLN A 161 -29.31 -1.67 13.28
CA GLN A 161 -29.36 -0.59 14.28
C GLN A 161 -30.46 0.43 13.98
N LEU A 162 -30.70 0.77 12.71
CA LEU A 162 -31.80 1.66 12.32
C LEU A 162 -33.18 1.05 12.58
N GLN A 163 -33.31 -0.26 12.44
CA GLN A 163 -34.56 -0.98 12.72
C GLN A 163 -34.85 -1.04 14.22
N ASP A 164 -33.83 -1.25 15.05
CA ASP A 164 -33.97 -1.39 16.50
C ASP A 164 -34.29 -0.06 17.23
N THR A 165 -33.79 1.08 16.72
CA THR A 165 -34.01 2.40 17.35
C THR A 165 -35.37 3.03 17.03
N GLN A 166 -36.11 2.49 16.06
CA GLN A 166 -37.35 3.09 15.55
C GLN A 166 -38.56 2.18 15.75
N THR A 167 -39.14 2.21 16.95
CA THR A 167 -40.40 1.49 17.25
C THR A 167 -41.65 2.13 16.62
N ASP A 168 -41.55 3.21 15.83
CA ASP A 168 -42.74 3.86 15.24
C ASP A 168 -42.58 4.62 13.90
N ARG A 169 -41.43 4.59 13.20
CA ARG A 169 -41.27 5.29 11.90
C ARG A 169 -40.38 4.56 10.87
N GLY A 170 -40.77 3.35 10.49
CA GLY A 170 -40.19 2.63 9.35
C GLY A 170 -40.93 2.83 8.03
N ARG A 171 -41.47 4.03 7.75
CA ARG A 171 -42.15 4.25 6.47
C ARG A 171 -41.17 4.87 5.45
N LEU A 172 -41.13 4.28 4.26
CA LEU A 172 -40.31 4.72 3.11
C LEU A 172 -40.60 6.16 2.63
N ASP A 173 -41.57 6.86 3.22
CA ASP A 173 -41.92 8.26 2.94
C ASP A 173 -41.36 9.26 3.97
N ASP A 174 -40.64 8.82 4.99
CA ASP A 174 -39.96 9.72 5.93
C ASP A 174 -38.63 10.24 5.33
N PRO A 175 -38.50 11.55 5.03
CA PRO A 175 -37.29 12.10 4.44
C PRO A 175 -36.05 12.00 5.34
N GLU A 176 -36.22 12.05 6.67
CA GLU A 176 -35.10 11.96 7.61
C GLU A 176 -34.54 10.53 7.61
N PHE A 177 -35.42 9.53 7.63
CA PHE A 177 -35.03 8.11 7.50
C PHE A 177 -34.30 7.85 6.18
N LEU A 178 -34.82 8.36 5.05
CA LEU A 178 -34.16 8.19 3.75
C LEU A 178 -32.78 8.84 3.70
N ALA A 179 -32.60 9.99 4.34
CA ALA A 179 -31.31 10.66 4.44
C ALA A 179 -30.31 9.87 5.31
N GLU A 180 -30.77 9.32 6.44
CA GLU A 180 -29.96 8.49 7.34
C GLU A 180 -29.53 7.18 6.65
N LEU A 181 -30.48 6.49 6.00
CA LEU A 181 -30.23 5.30 5.20
C LEU A 181 -29.21 5.58 4.08
N THR A 182 -29.35 6.70 3.38
CA THR A 182 -28.41 7.14 2.34
C THR A 182 -27.02 7.37 2.92
N GLY A 183 -26.93 8.06 4.07
CA GLY A 183 -25.65 8.31 4.76
C GLY A 183 -24.96 7.02 5.19
N LEU A 184 -25.73 6.06 5.71
CA LEU A 184 -25.26 4.75 6.12
C LEU A 184 -24.69 3.95 4.94
N MET A 185 -25.45 3.84 3.86
CA MET A 185 -25.02 3.11 2.65
C MET A 185 -23.80 3.78 2.00
N ASN A 186 -23.75 5.11 1.97
CA ASN A 186 -22.59 5.85 1.47
C ASN A 186 -21.33 5.60 2.32
N ASN A 187 -21.47 5.54 3.64
CA ASN A 187 -20.34 5.27 4.53
C ASN A 187 -19.80 3.84 4.33
N ALA A 188 -20.67 2.83 4.27
CA ALA A 188 -20.26 1.46 3.98
C ALA A 188 -19.53 1.34 2.62
N GLY A 189 -20.05 2.00 1.59
CA GLY A 189 -19.38 2.07 0.29
C GLY A 189 -18.02 2.77 0.35
N ALA A 190 -17.92 3.88 1.07
CA ALA A 190 -16.66 4.60 1.26
C ALA A 190 -15.60 3.76 1.99
N LEU A 191 -15.99 3.01 3.02
CA LEU A 191 -15.09 2.10 3.74
C LEU A 191 -14.64 0.94 2.84
N ALA A 192 -15.54 0.36 2.04
CA ALA A 192 -15.16 -0.65 1.06
C ALA A 192 -14.18 -0.12 0.00
N ALA A 193 -14.38 1.11 -0.46
CA ALA A 193 -13.48 1.79 -1.39
C ALA A 193 -12.10 2.06 -0.79
N SER A 194 -12.06 2.43 0.49
CA SER A 194 -10.85 2.58 1.28
C SER A 194 -10.06 1.28 1.42
N ALA A 195 -10.75 0.15 1.60
CA ALA A 195 -10.13 -1.17 1.58
C ALA A 195 -9.59 -1.54 0.18
N ALA A 196 -10.36 -1.25 -0.87
CA ALA A 196 -9.96 -1.44 -2.26
C ALA A 196 -8.72 -0.63 -2.66
N ASP A 197 -8.62 0.63 -2.21
CA ASP A 197 -7.43 1.48 -2.38
C ASP A 197 -6.19 0.78 -1.82
N ARG A 198 -6.28 0.33 -0.56
CA ARG A 198 -5.19 -0.37 0.11
C ARG A 198 -4.82 -1.66 -0.63
N ASP A 199 -5.81 -2.49 -0.93
CA ASP A 199 -5.60 -3.79 -1.58
C ASP A 199 -4.94 -3.64 -2.96
N ALA A 200 -5.33 -2.64 -3.74
CA ALA A 200 -4.69 -2.34 -5.02
C ALA A 200 -3.19 -2.02 -4.86
N GLN A 201 -2.81 -1.24 -3.86
CA GLN A 201 -1.40 -0.91 -3.57
C GLN A 201 -0.60 -2.10 -3.01
N MET A 202 -1.27 -3.09 -2.39
CA MET A 202 -0.58 -4.25 -1.80
C MET A 202 0.19 -5.06 -2.84
N GLY A 203 -0.29 -5.15 -4.09
CA GLY A 203 0.43 -5.88 -5.15
C GLY A 203 1.86 -5.36 -5.40
N GLY A 204 2.07 -4.05 -5.30
CA GLY A 204 3.38 -3.42 -5.40
C GLY A 204 4.17 -3.48 -4.10
N ARG A 205 3.51 -3.27 -2.96
CA ARG A 205 4.14 -3.29 -1.63
C ARG A 205 4.69 -4.67 -1.28
N ASP A 206 3.90 -5.71 -1.51
CA ASP A 206 4.28 -7.10 -1.26
C ASP A 206 5.46 -7.51 -2.16
N LEU A 207 5.45 -7.08 -3.44
CA LEU A 207 6.57 -7.28 -4.34
C LEU A 207 7.84 -6.60 -3.81
N LEU A 208 7.79 -5.29 -3.52
CA LEU A 208 8.96 -4.55 -3.06
C LEU A 208 9.50 -5.13 -1.75
N GLU A 209 8.62 -5.63 -0.89
CA GLU A 209 9.04 -6.25 0.37
C GLU A 209 9.77 -7.55 0.08
N ALA A 210 9.14 -8.44 -0.68
CA ALA A 210 9.71 -9.73 -1.00
C ALA A 210 11.03 -9.60 -1.76
N THR A 211 11.11 -8.68 -2.74
CA THR A 211 12.33 -8.36 -3.47
C THR A 211 13.41 -7.77 -2.55
N ALA A 212 13.07 -6.81 -1.68
CA ALA A 212 14.05 -6.25 -0.75
C ALA A 212 14.64 -7.29 0.21
N ARG A 213 13.87 -8.33 0.55
CA ARG A 213 14.36 -9.47 1.35
C ARG A 213 15.27 -10.38 0.54
N ALA A 214 14.87 -10.71 -0.69
CA ALA A 214 15.54 -11.66 -1.58
C ALA A 214 16.83 -11.11 -2.23
N ASP A 215 16.84 -9.84 -2.63
CA ASP A 215 17.96 -9.24 -3.36
C ASP A 215 19.15 -8.97 -2.43
N ARG A 216 20.26 -9.66 -2.68
CA ARG A 216 21.49 -9.58 -1.88
C ARG A 216 22.15 -8.20 -1.93
N ALA A 217 21.89 -7.41 -2.96
CA ALA A 217 22.43 -6.06 -3.08
C ALA A 217 21.74 -5.06 -2.13
N VAL A 218 20.52 -5.37 -1.68
CA VAL A 218 19.78 -4.51 -0.75
C VAL A 218 20.40 -4.63 0.64
N ILE A 219 20.88 -3.53 1.20
CA ILE A 219 21.49 -3.49 2.56
C ILE A 219 20.51 -3.00 3.63
N GLY A 220 19.36 -2.46 3.22
CA GLY A 220 18.31 -1.98 4.12
C GLY A 220 17.06 -1.56 3.36
N TRP A 221 16.11 -0.96 4.07
CA TRP A 221 14.90 -0.40 3.48
C TRP A 221 14.50 0.87 4.22
N ALA A 222 13.82 1.78 3.53
CA ALA A 222 13.21 2.95 4.13
C ALA A 222 11.71 2.99 3.84
N ARG A 223 10.93 3.60 4.74
CA ARG A 223 9.54 3.93 4.47
C ARG A 223 9.47 5.34 3.90
N ILE A 224 8.83 5.50 2.76
CA ILE A 224 8.60 6.79 2.13
C ILE A 224 7.11 7.04 2.03
N THR A 225 6.68 8.28 2.21
CA THR A 225 5.27 8.65 2.31
C THR A 225 5.02 10.03 1.73
N ALA A 226 3.75 10.36 1.49
CA ALA A 226 3.34 11.69 1.08
C ALA A 226 3.68 12.73 2.17
N PRO A 227 3.73 14.04 1.84
CA PRO A 227 4.02 15.09 2.83
C PRO A 227 3.02 15.19 4.00
N ASN A 228 1.80 14.64 3.84
CA ASN A 228 0.72 14.70 4.82
C ASN A 228 0.20 13.29 5.24
N PRO A 229 1.05 12.43 5.82
CA PRO A 229 0.70 11.06 6.16
C PRO A 229 -0.05 10.99 7.51
N CYS A 230 -0.56 9.82 7.85
CA CYS A 230 -0.98 9.55 9.23
C CYS A 230 0.23 9.48 10.17
N ALA A 231 -0.02 9.57 11.49
CA ALA A 231 1.02 9.46 12.51
C ALA A 231 1.84 8.16 12.43
N PHE A 232 1.22 7.04 12.10
CA PHE A 232 1.91 5.75 11.99
C PHE A 232 2.85 5.70 10.78
N CYS A 233 2.37 6.10 9.60
CA CYS A 233 3.18 6.16 8.39
C CYS A 233 4.33 7.20 8.53
N ALA A 234 4.09 8.33 9.23
CA ALA A 234 5.14 9.30 9.59
C ALA A 234 6.19 8.71 10.55
N LEU A 235 5.76 7.92 11.53
CA LEU A 235 6.65 7.29 12.51
C LEU A 235 7.56 6.26 11.85
N LEU A 236 7.05 5.53 10.85
CA LEU A 236 7.87 4.61 10.08
C LEU A 236 8.87 5.36 9.18
N ALA A 237 8.44 6.46 8.55
CA ALA A 237 9.31 7.29 7.72
C ALA A 237 10.40 8.01 8.51
N SER A 238 10.10 8.44 9.75
CA SER A 238 11.07 9.13 10.62
C SER A 238 12.28 8.27 10.98
N ARG A 239 12.16 6.93 10.94
CA ARG A 239 13.26 6.00 11.19
C ARG A 239 14.37 6.09 10.14
N GLY A 240 14.07 6.57 8.94
CA GLY A 240 15.00 6.54 7.81
C GLY A 240 15.29 5.11 7.34
N ALA A 241 16.51 4.89 6.84
CA ALA A 241 16.96 3.57 6.42
C ALA A 241 17.12 2.63 7.63
N VAL A 242 16.42 1.49 7.58
CA VAL A 242 16.56 0.37 8.51
C VAL A 242 17.42 -0.70 7.84
N TYR A 243 18.62 -0.94 8.37
CA TYR A 243 19.59 -1.84 7.76
C TYR A 243 19.35 -3.31 8.14
N ARG A 244 19.81 -4.26 7.31
CA ARG A 244 19.60 -5.70 7.53
C ARG A 244 20.08 -6.19 8.91
N SER A 245 21.17 -5.62 9.45
CA SER A 245 21.67 -5.95 10.80
C SER A 245 20.70 -5.56 11.92
N GLU A 246 20.04 -4.42 11.78
CA GLU A 246 19.00 -3.94 12.71
C GLU A 246 17.68 -4.66 12.48
N TRP A 247 17.38 -5.00 11.22
CA TRP A 247 16.23 -5.81 10.84
C TRP A 247 16.27 -7.18 11.55
N ALA A 248 17.40 -7.89 11.53
CA ALA A 248 17.57 -9.16 12.25
C ALA A 248 17.47 -9.02 13.79
N ALA A 249 17.91 -7.89 14.35
CA ALA A 249 17.87 -7.60 15.79
C ALA A 249 16.46 -7.21 16.29
N GLY A 250 15.72 -6.43 15.51
CA GLY A 250 14.33 -6.04 15.80
C GLY A 250 13.30 -7.12 15.48
N PHE A 251 13.60 -8.03 14.54
CA PHE A 251 12.70 -9.15 14.19
C PHE A 251 12.66 -10.23 15.27
N ARG A 252 13.81 -10.59 15.87
CA ARG A 252 13.90 -11.64 16.89
C ARG A 252 13.11 -11.33 18.16
N GLY A 253 12.79 -10.06 18.42
CA GLY A 253 12.11 -9.63 19.64
C GLY A 253 10.57 -9.67 19.59
N GLN A 254 9.95 -9.74 18.41
CA GLN A 254 8.48 -9.62 18.29
C GLN A 254 7.80 -10.57 17.30
N LEU A 255 8.56 -11.33 16.49
CA LEU A 255 8.00 -12.41 15.68
C LEU A 255 8.95 -13.62 15.76
N GLY A 256 8.38 -14.78 16.09
CA GLY A 256 9.10 -16.05 16.03
C GLY A 256 9.79 -16.26 14.69
N ARG A 257 10.85 -17.07 14.72
CA ARG A 257 11.66 -17.53 13.57
C ARG A 257 10.80 -17.87 12.33
N SER A 258 11.44 -17.73 11.16
CA SER A 258 10.98 -17.98 9.77
C SER A 258 9.98 -16.93 9.23
N GLY A 259 10.17 -16.24 8.10
CA GLY A 259 10.94 -16.60 6.91
C GLY A 259 10.16 -17.66 6.15
N ALA A 260 9.21 -17.24 5.30
CA ALA A 260 7.99 -17.96 4.91
C ALA A 260 6.88 -17.90 5.98
N VAL A 261 5.68 -17.50 5.54
CA VAL A 261 4.50 -17.40 6.41
C VAL A 261 3.94 -18.80 6.58
N ASP A 262 4.49 -19.60 7.49
CA ASP A 262 3.78 -20.80 7.94
C ASP A 262 2.56 -20.31 8.71
N ARG A 263 1.40 -20.38 8.05
CA ARG A 263 0.10 -20.22 8.71
C ARG A 263 0.03 -21.30 9.80
N PRO A 264 -0.46 -20.97 11.01
CA PRO A 264 -0.52 -21.95 12.08
C PRO A 264 -1.40 -23.13 11.67
N ALA A 265 -1.06 -24.33 12.13
CA ALA A 265 -1.83 -25.53 11.83
C ALA A 265 -3.33 -25.33 12.10
N GLY A 266 -4.18 -25.72 11.15
CA GLY A 266 -5.64 -25.58 11.25
C GLY A 266 -6.20 -24.23 10.80
N TRP A 267 -5.40 -23.37 10.17
CA TRP A 267 -5.87 -22.11 9.58
C TRP A 267 -6.89 -22.32 8.46
N GLU A 268 -6.90 -23.49 7.83
CA GLU A 268 -7.84 -23.86 6.76
C GLU A 268 -9.29 -23.88 7.26
N ALA A 269 -9.50 -24.08 8.56
CA ALA A 269 -10.80 -24.09 9.20
C ALA A 269 -11.21 -22.71 9.76
N TRP A 270 -10.39 -21.67 9.59
CA TRP A 270 -10.66 -20.36 10.15
C TRP A 270 -11.70 -19.59 9.35
N THR A 271 -12.53 -18.85 10.06
CA THR A 271 -13.41 -17.88 9.41
C THR A 271 -12.58 -16.72 8.83
N PRO A 272 -13.10 -16.04 7.79
CA PRO A 272 -12.51 -14.80 7.26
C PRO A 272 -12.07 -13.80 8.35
N GLU A 273 -12.89 -13.62 9.39
CA GLU A 273 -12.64 -12.69 10.49
C GLU A 273 -11.49 -13.15 11.41
N GLN A 274 -11.35 -14.45 11.62
CA GLN A 274 -10.26 -15.04 12.40
C GLN A 274 -8.93 -14.87 11.66
N LEU A 275 -8.93 -15.10 10.35
CA LEU A 275 -7.77 -14.88 9.50
C LEU A 275 -7.36 -13.39 9.49
N ALA A 276 -8.30 -12.47 9.28
CA ALA A 276 -8.02 -11.03 9.30
C ALA A 276 -7.43 -10.55 10.63
N ARG A 277 -7.92 -11.08 11.76
CA ARG A 277 -7.39 -10.77 13.09
C ARG A 277 -5.95 -11.27 13.28
N TRP A 278 -5.63 -12.44 12.75
CA TRP A 278 -4.29 -13.02 12.80
C TRP A 278 -3.31 -12.28 11.89
N GLU A 279 -3.72 -11.93 10.67
CA GLU A 279 -2.93 -11.13 9.72
C GLU A 279 -2.65 -9.73 10.28
N ALA A 280 -3.64 -9.12 10.94
CA ALA A 280 -3.46 -7.86 11.62
C ALA A 280 -2.32 -7.95 12.66
N GLY A 281 -2.12 -9.07 13.37
CA GLY A 281 -1.19 -9.18 14.50
C GLY A 281 0.31 -9.09 14.22
N ARG A 282 0.79 -9.07 12.96
CA ARG A 282 2.22 -9.28 12.67
C ARG A 282 2.91 -8.11 11.94
N GLY A 283 3.70 -7.36 12.71
CA GLY A 283 4.94 -6.75 12.25
C GLY A 283 4.84 -5.38 11.57
N ILE A 284 6.02 -4.83 11.28
CA ILE A 284 6.39 -3.52 10.71
C ILE A 284 5.65 -3.12 9.40
N GLN A 285 4.72 -3.95 8.91
CA GLN A 285 4.09 -3.94 7.58
C GLN A 285 2.61 -3.52 7.53
N ARG A 286 2.02 -2.99 8.60
CA ARG A 286 0.61 -2.54 8.55
C ARG A 286 0.45 -1.32 7.63
N TYR A 287 -0.08 -1.56 6.44
CA TYR A 287 -0.72 -0.54 5.65
C TYR A 287 -2.18 -0.49 6.08
N HIS A 288 -2.64 0.66 6.57
CA HIS A 288 -4.06 0.89 6.81
C HIS A 288 -4.72 1.44 5.55
N ASP A 289 -6.05 1.45 5.56
CA ASP A 289 -6.83 2.01 4.45
C ASP A 289 -6.50 3.49 4.24
N ASN A 290 -6.40 3.92 2.98
CA ASN A 290 -5.99 5.26 2.58
C ASN A 290 -4.56 5.66 3.01
N CYS A 291 -3.67 4.73 3.41
CA CYS A 291 -2.24 5.07 3.47
C CYS A 291 -1.62 4.98 2.08
N HIS A 292 -0.84 6.00 1.69
CA HIS A 292 -0.09 6.07 0.43
C HIS A 292 1.43 6.05 0.65
N CYS A 293 1.87 5.32 1.69
CA CYS A 293 3.30 5.06 1.87
C CYS A 293 3.74 3.83 1.08
N THR A 294 5.03 3.77 0.77
CA THR A 294 5.68 2.63 0.14
C THR A 294 7.01 2.37 0.83
N ILE A 295 7.55 1.17 0.63
CA ILE A 295 8.91 0.84 1.02
C ILE A 295 9.85 1.05 -0.16
N VAL A 296 11.08 1.45 0.13
CA VAL A 296 12.12 1.66 -0.87
C VAL A 296 13.38 0.91 -0.44
N PRO A 297 13.95 0.07 -1.33
CA PRO A 297 15.20 -0.62 -1.03
C PRO A 297 16.36 0.37 -0.94
N ILE A 298 17.28 0.11 -0.02
CA ILE A 298 18.52 0.86 0.19
C ILE A 298 19.67 -0.03 -0.22
N TYR A 299 20.52 0.45 -1.13
CA TYR A 299 21.67 -0.24 -1.70
C TYR A 299 23.01 0.31 -1.18
N SER A 300 23.03 1.56 -0.73
CA SER A 300 24.21 2.22 -0.14
C SER A 300 23.84 2.97 1.14
N ARG A 301 24.81 3.13 2.06
CA ARG A 301 24.63 4.01 3.24
C ARG A 301 24.57 5.49 2.85
N GLU A 302 25.07 5.82 1.67
CA GLU A 302 25.01 7.15 1.05
C GLU A 302 23.72 7.36 0.26
N ASP A 303 22.81 6.37 0.23
CA ASP A 303 21.52 6.56 -0.42
C ASP A 303 20.76 7.70 0.23
N TRP A 304 20.14 8.49 -0.65
CA TRP A 304 19.27 9.57 -0.25
C TRP A 304 18.07 9.02 0.53
N LEU A 305 17.65 9.78 1.53
CA LEU A 305 16.34 9.68 2.14
C LEU A 305 15.59 10.97 1.86
N PRO A 306 14.28 10.94 1.59
CA PRO A 306 13.51 12.15 1.32
C PRO A 306 13.67 13.17 2.44
N GLU A 307 13.68 14.44 2.08
CA GLU A 307 13.67 15.56 3.04
C GLU A 307 12.48 15.43 4.01
N GLU A 308 11.34 14.93 3.52
CA GLU A 308 10.17 14.64 4.35
C GLU A 308 10.48 13.66 5.48
N SER A 309 11.30 12.64 5.23
CA SER A 309 11.69 11.66 6.24
C SER A 309 12.55 12.28 7.33
N GLN A 310 13.41 13.24 6.95
CA GLN A 310 14.21 14.02 7.90
C GLN A 310 13.33 14.95 8.73
N ALA A 311 12.39 15.65 8.09
CA ALA A 311 11.42 16.50 8.78
C ALA A 311 10.54 15.72 9.77
N PHE A 312 10.17 14.46 9.47
CA PHE A 312 9.47 13.60 10.43
C PHE A 312 10.36 13.13 11.58
N ARG A 313 11.67 12.94 11.35
CA ARG A 313 12.64 12.61 12.40
C ARG A 313 12.84 13.76 13.37
N GLU A 314 13.06 14.96 12.86
CA GLU A 314 13.14 16.17 13.68
C GLU A 314 11.87 16.35 14.53
N LEU A 315 10.68 16.21 13.91
CA LEU A 315 9.42 16.30 14.62
C LEU A 315 9.26 15.19 15.68
N TYR A 316 9.74 13.99 15.41
CA TYR A 316 9.76 12.89 16.38
C TYR A 316 10.66 13.22 17.57
N GLU A 317 11.90 13.64 17.32
CA GLU A 317 12.86 14.01 18.36
C GLU A 317 12.37 15.18 19.22
N GLU A 318 11.76 16.19 18.61
CA GLU A 318 11.19 17.34 19.32
C GLU A 318 9.99 16.93 20.18
N SER A 319 9.01 16.24 19.60
CA SER A 319 7.74 15.92 20.27
C SER A 319 7.88 14.81 21.32
N THR A 320 8.93 13.98 21.26
CA THR A 320 9.15 12.86 22.18
C THR A 320 10.26 13.11 23.20
N ARG A 321 10.84 14.32 23.24
CA ARG A 321 11.92 14.67 24.17
C ARG A 321 11.51 14.40 25.62
N GLY A 322 12.26 13.53 26.29
CA GLY A 322 11.99 13.13 27.69
C GLY A 322 10.84 12.14 27.87
N LEU A 323 10.23 11.65 26.79
CA LEU A 323 9.14 10.67 26.80
C LEU A 323 9.61 9.31 26.28
N SER A 324 8.91 8.24 26.64
CA SER A 324 9.19 6.90 26.13
C SER A 324 7.92 6.08 25.90
N GLY A 325 8.06 4.92 25.25
CA GLY A 325 6.99 3.94 25.12
C GLY A 325 5.69 4.51 24.52
N ALA A 326 4.58 4.32 25.23
CA ALA A 326 3.26 4.77 24.78
C ALA A 326 3.10 6.30 24.81
N GLU A 327 3.78 7.00 25.72
CA GLU A 327 3.71 8.45 25.87
C GLU A 327 4.37 9.15 24.69
N ALA A 328 5.57 8.70 24.30
CA ALA A 328 6.25 9.17 23.09
C ALA A 328 5.37 8.97 21.83
N ARG A 329 4.74 7.79 21.67
CA ARG A 329 3.85 7.51 20.54
C ARG A 329 2.64 8.45 20.50
N ARG A 330 2.02 8.74 21.65
CA ARG A 330 0.89 9.69 21.73
C ARG A 330 1.33 11.12 21.41
N ALA A 331 2.45 11.58 21.96
CA ALA A 331 2.98 12.91 21.73
C ALA A 331 3.32 13.15 20.24
N PHE A 332 4.02 12.21 19.62
CA PHE A 332 4.31 12.27 18.18
C PHE A 332 3.04 12.24 17.33
N SER A 333 2.07 11.40 17.70
CA SER A 333 0.79 11.35 16.98
C SER A 333 0.04 12.68 17.05
N ALA A 334 0.00 13.32 18.22
CA ALA A 334 -0.59 14.65 18.39
C ALA A 334 0.13 15.72 17.55
N ALA A 335 1.46 15.66 17.45
CA ALA A 335 2.25 16.58 16.64
C ALA A 335 1.95 16.43 15.14
N ILE A 336 1.84 15.19 14.65
CA ILE A 336 1.45 14.92 13.25
C ILE A 336 0.03 15.43 12.98
N GLU A 337 -0.95 15.14 13.84
CA GLU A 337 -2.31 15.64 13.65
C GLU A 337 -2.39 17.18 13.67
N ALA A 338 -1.58 17.84 14.50
CA ALA A 338 -1.47 19.30 14.48
C ALA A 338 -0.89 19.81 13.16
N ARG A 339 0.15 19.16 12.62
CA ARG A 339 0.71 19.47 11.28
C ARG A 339 -0.34 19.29 10.18
N ARG A 340 -1.10 18.19 10.19
CA ARG A 340 -2.18 17.91 9.23
C ARG A 340 -3.25 18.99 9.24
N ARG A 341 -3.74 19.37 10.43
CA ARG A 341 -4.74 20.46 10.58
C ARG A 341 -4.23 21.80 10.04
N ARG A 342 -2.95 22.13 10.29
CA ARG A 342 -2.32 23.36 9.77
C ARG A 342 -2.22 23.35 8.24
N ALA A 343 -1.86 22.22 7.64
CA ALA A 343 -1.80 22.08 6.18
C ALA A 343 -3.18 22.28 5.54
N GLN A 344 -4.21 21.66 6.12
CA GLN A 344 -5.59 21.77 5.66
C GLN A 344 -6.13 23.21 5.79
N ALA A 345 -5.83 23.90 6.89
CA ALA A 345 -6.21 25.30 7.09
C ALA A 345 -5.55 26.28 6.11
N ARG A 346 -4.39 25.92 5.54
CA ARG A 346 -3.66 26.73 4.55
C ARG A 346 -4.12 26.51 3.10
N GLY A 347 -5.15 25.69 2.88
CA GLY A 347 -5.65 25.40 1.53
C GLY A 347 -4.67 24.57 0.68
N VAL A 348 -3.64 23.97 1.28
CA VAL A 348 -2.78 23.02 0.58
C VAL A 348 -3.61 21.76 0.35
N SER A 349 -4.08 21.59 -0.89
CA SER A 349 -4.91 20.45 -1.32
C SER A 349 -4.26 19.13 -0.93
N VAL A 350 -5.02 18.29 -0.23
CA VAL A 350 -4.67 16.89 0.08
C VAL A 350 -4.82 16.07 -1.21
N ARG A 351 -3.76 15.97 -2.00
CA ARG A 351 -3.68 15.00 -3.10
C ARG A 351 -2.39 14.21 -3.00
#